data_AF-A0A9D2KJL4-F1
#
_entry.id   AF-A0A9D2KJL4-F1
#
_cell.length_a   1.000
_cell.length_b   1.000
_cell.length_c   1.000
_cell.angle_alpha   90.00
_cell.angle_beta   90.00
_cell.angle_gamma   90.00
#
_symmetry.space_group_name_H-M   'P 1'
#
loop_
_entity.id
_entity.type
_entity.pdbx_description
1 polymer ?
#
loop_
_entity_poly.entity_id
_entity_poly.type
_entity_poly.pdbx_seq_one_letter_code
_entity_poly.pdbx_strand_id
1 'polypeptide(L)' 'MTHLISCEFNMDTVCVELKFADGSMIFIDTIAWENEVADNMFQCSELDWLIYNKPLEYAQLVLGGDLE' A
#
# COMPACT_ATOMS: atom_id res chain seq x y z
N MET A 1 0.75 19.52 -2.09
CA MET A 1 1.05 18.07 -2.00
C MET A 1 2.33 17.97 -1.20
N THR A 2 2.26 17.30 -0.06
CA THR A 2 3.46 17.06 0.75
C THR A 2 4.24 15.92 0.11
N HIS A 3 5.54 16.11 -0.08
CA HIS A 3 6.39 15.11 -0.70
C HIS A 3 6.41 13.82 0.11
N LEU A 4 6.23 12.69 -0.58
CA LEU A 4 6.40 11.36 0.00
C LEU A 4 7.89 11.12 0.32
N ILE A 5 8.18 10.69 1.55
CA ILE A 5 9.53 10.34 1.99
C ILE A 5 9.79 8.85 1.84
N SER A 6 8.82 8.02 2.26
CA SER A 6 8.94 6.57 2.20
C SER A 6 7.57 5.91 2.03
N CYS A 7 7.59 4.76 1.37
CA CYS A 7 6.46 3.87 1.24
C CYS A 7 6.99 2.44 1.36
N GLU A 8 6.65 1.74 2.42
CA GLU A 8 7.19 0.42 2.71
C GLU A 8 6.12 -0.50 3.30
N PHE A 9 6.21 -1.80 2.99
CA PHE A 9 5.40 -2.80 3.64
C PHE A 9 6.05 -3.21 4.97
N ASN A 10 5.28 -3.09 6.05
CA ASN A 10 5.68 -3.52 7.38
C ASN A 10 5.00 -4.87 7.70
N MET A 11 5.80 -5.93 7.79
CA MET A 11 5.32 -7.27 8.11
C MET A 11 4.80 -7.41 9.56
N ASP A 12 5.28 -6.59 10.49
CA ASP A 12 4.84 -6.66 11.89
C ASP A 12 3.42 -6.12 12.06
N THR A 13 3.05 -5.11 11.27
CA THR A 13 1.72 -4.47 11.27
C THR A 13 0.83 -4.96 10.13
N VAL A 14 1.41 -5.66 9.15
CA VAL A 14 0.76 -6.09 7.91
C VAL A 14 0.11 -4.91 7.17
N CYS A 15 0.83 -3.79 7.14
CA CYS A 15 0.38 -2.56 6.52
C CYS A 15 1.41 -2.04 5.52
N VAL A 16 0.94 -1.36 4.47
CA VAL A 16 1.80 -0.45 3.70
C VAL A 16 1.79 0.91 4.39
N GLU A 17 2.96 1.37 4.81
CA GLU A 17 3.15 2.59 5.59
C GLU A 17 3.74 3.68 4.68
N LEU A 18 3.04 4.81 4.58
CA LEU A 18 3.45 5.98 3.83
C LEU A 18 3.83 7.09 4.80
N LYS A 19 4.99 7.70 4.61
CA LYS A 19 5.47 8.83 5.40
C LYS A 19 5.66 10.05 4.53
N PHE A 20 5.11 11.17 4.96
CA PHE A 20 5.17 12.44 4.25
C PHE A 20 6.13 13.44 4.91
N ALA A 21 6.59 14.42 4.15
CA ALA A 21 7.54 15.43 4.61
C ALA A 21 7.00 16.36 5.71
N ASP A 22 5.69 16.48 5.87
CA ASP A 22 5.06 17.21 6.97
C ASP A 22 4.98 16.39 8.27
N GLY A 23 5.45 15.13 8.25
CA GLY A 23 5.38 14.20 9.37
C GLY A 23 4.08 13.41 9.46
N SER A 24 3.13 13.62 8.54
CA SER A 24 1.91 12.80 8.44
C SER A 24 2.25 11.37 7.99
N MET A 25 1.41 10.42 8.42
CA MET A 25 1.53 9.02 8.01
C MET A 25 0.18 8.46 7.58
N ILE A 26 0.20 7.60 6.57
CA ILE A 26 -0.96 6.80 6.13
C ILE A 26 -0.57 5.33 6.28
N PHE A 27 -1.50 4.54 6.79
CA PHE A 27 -1.36 3.08 6.93
C PHE A 27 -2.46 2.44 6.10
N ILE A 28 -2.07 1.59 5.15
CA ILE A 28 -3.00 0.80 4.35
C ILE A 28 -2.99 -0.62 4.91
N ASP A 29 -4.09 -1.03 5.53
CA ASP A 29 -4.31 -2.41 5.99
C ASP A 29 -4.46 -3.32 4.78
N THR A 30 -3.44 -4.14 4.52
CA THR A 30 -3.42 -4.96 3.31
C THR A 30 -4.41 -6.11 3.40
N ILE A 31 -4.65 -6.66 4.59
CA ILE A 31 -5.60 -7.76 4.80
C ILE A 31 -7.03 -7.27 4.53
N ALA A 32 -7.40 -6.13 5.10
CA ALA A 32 -8.73 -5.57 4.92
C ALA A 32 -9.00 -5.24 3.46
N TRP A 33 -8.02 -4.59 2.80
CA TRP A 33 -8.15 -4.22 1.39
C TRP A 33 -8.22 -5.41 0.46
N GLU A 34 -7.32 -6.39 0.58
CA GLU A 34 -7.31 -7.57 -0.27
C GLU A 34 -8.60 -8.38 -0.16
N ASN A 35 -9.16 -8.52 1.04
CA ASN A 35 -10.44 -9.19 1.23
C ASN A 35 -11.63 -8.45 0.60
N GLU A 36 -11.53 -7.13 0.41
CA GLU A 36 -12.57 -6.33 -0.24
C GLU A 36 -12.50 -6.42 -1.76
N VAL A 37 -11.28 -6.46 -2.34
CA VAL A 37 -11.10 -6.31 -3.79
C VAL A 37 -10.73 -7.60 -4.54
N ALA A 38 -10.20 -8.62 -3.86
CA ALA A 38 -9.81 -9.87 -4.50
C ALA A 38 -10.93 -10.91 -4.41
N ASP A 39 -11.49 -11.29 -5.56
CA ASP A 39 -12.52 -12.33 -5.68
C ASP A 39 -11.92 -13.74 -5.70
N ASN A 40 -10.63 -13.86 -6.01
CA ASN A 40 -9.95 -15.14 -6.17
C ASN A 40 -8.46 -15.08 -5.81
N MET A 41 -7.88 -16.28 -5.66
CA MET A 41 -6.49 -16.45 -5.23
C MET A 41 -5.47 -15.85 -6.22
N PHE A 42 -5.79 -15.78 -7.51
CA PHE A 42 -4.90 -15.18 -8.50
C PHE A 42 -4.79 -13.66 -8.29
N GLN A 43 -5.93 -12.97 -8.09
CA GLN A 43 -5.94 -11.53 -7.78
C GLN A 43 -5.23 -11.23 -6.46
N CYS A 44 -5.47 -12.04 -5.42
CA CYS A 44 -4.74 -11.92 -4.14
C CYS A 44 -3.22 -12.02 -4.36
N SER A 45 -2.76 -13.01 -5.14
CA SER A 45 -1.34 -13.17 -5.44
C SER A 45 -0.73 -12.01 -6.24
N GLU A 46 -1.49 -11.33 -7.09
CA GLU A 46 -1.03 -10.12 -7.77
C GLU A 46 -0.86 -8.95 -6.78
N LEU A 47 -1.78 -8.80 -5.83
CA LEU A 47 -1.70 -7.79 -4.78
C LEU A 47 -0.54 -8.07 -3.81
N ASP A 48 -0.40 -9.32 -3.35
CA ASP A 48 0.75 -9.78 -2.57
C ASP A 48 2.06 -9.41 -3.27
N TRP A 49 2.18 -9.71 -4.57
CA TRP A 49 3.38 -9.38 -5.33
C TRP A 49 3.68 -7.88 -5.33
N LEU A 50 2.67 -7.03 -5.49
CA LEU A 50 2.82 -5.57 -5.43
C LEU A 50 3.27 -5.12 -4.04
N ILE A 51 2.66 -5.63 -2.97
CA ILE A 51 3.01 -5.27 -1.59
C ILE A 51 4.50 -5.54 -1.31
N TYR A 52 5.00 -6.72 -1.70
CA TYR A 52 6.39 -7.11 -1.43
C TYR A 52 7.42 -6.47 -2.35
N ASN A 53 7.09 -6.26 -3.63
CA ASN A 53 8.08 -5.83 -4.63
C ASN A 53 7.99 -4.34 -4.95
N LYS A 54 6.79 -3.76 -4.86
CA LYS A 54 6.45 -2.41 -5.31
C LYS A 54 5.38 -1.75 -4.45
N PRO A 55 5.62 -1.54 -3.14
CA PRO A 55 4.62 -1.01 -2.21
C PRO A 55 4.07 0.37 -2.62
N LEU A 56 4.84 1.19 -3.35
CA LEU A 56 4.36 2.46 -3.89
C LEU A 56 3.27 2.28 -4.96
N GLU A 57 3.46 1.36 -5.91
CA GLU A 57 2.44 1.08 -6.94
C GLU A 57 1.16 0.51 -6.30
N TYR A 58 1.30 -0.32 -5.25
CA TYR A 58 0.16 -0.77 -4.45
C TYR A 58 -0.57 0.41 -3.79
N ALA A 59 0.17 1.32 -3.13
CA ALA A 59 -0.44 2.45 -2.45
C ALA A 59 -1.16 3.41 -3.43
N GLN A 60 -0.59 3.64 -4.62
CA GLN A 60 -1.23 4.42 -5.68
C GLN A 60 -2.53 3.76 -6.16
N LEU A 61 -2.54 2.42 -6.29
CA LEU A 61 -3.73 1.66 -6.65
C LEU A 61 -4.86 1.84 -5.61
N VAL A 62 -4.54 1.75 -4.31
CA VAL A 62 -5.53 1.88 -3.23
C VAL A 62 -6.04 3.32 -3.09
N LEU A 63 -5.14 4.31 -3.13
CA LEU A 63 -5.50 5.71 -2.87
C LEU A 63 -6.06 6.44 -4.10
N GLY A 64 -6.03 5.80 -5.27
CA GLY A 64 -6.64 6.32 -6.50
C GLY A 64 -6.00 7.61 -7.01
N GLY A 65 -4.72 7.85 -6.71
CA GLY A 65 -4.01 9.08 -7.05
C GLY A 65 -2.52 8.87 -7.27
N ASP A 66 -1.90 9.82 -7.97
CA ASP A 66 -0.46 9.83 -8.17
C ASP A 66 0.23 10.33 -6.90
N LEU A 67 1.02 9.44 -6.30
CA LEU A 67 1.85 9.73 -5.13
C LEU A 67 3.23 10.20 -5.62
N GLU A 68 3.35 11.49 -5.98
CA GLU A 68 4.62 12.18 -6.33
C GLU A 68 5.35 12.79 -5.10
#